data_AF-R9IBZ8-F1
#
_entry.id   AF-R9IBZ8-F1
#
_cell.length_a   1.000
_cell.length_b   1.000
_cell.length_c   1.000
_cell.angle_alpha   90.00
_cell.angle_beta   90.00
_cell.angle_gamma   90.00
#
_symmetry.space_group_name_H-M   'P 1'
#
loop_
_entity.id
_entity.type
_entity.pdbx_description
1 polymer ?
#
loop_
_entity_poly.entity_id
_entity_poly.type
_entity_poly.pdbx_seq_one_letter_code
_entity_poly.pdbx_strand_id
1 'polypeptide(L)'
;MKMIKLIFVFIFLLSGCMSNHTSKSCLNESDGLYLLSQDKGLLNLTPVTEYFPDGFSGYIYVMNSECSDCIGTFISFVKKLSASRYCGNLLVVISVATQPVVNHYIKEYDFSKNINVILSEDKQGKWGIGSIEKENGKVYVVTDNKIENVFQYALY
;
A
#
# COMPACT_ATOMS: atom_id res chain seq x y z
N MET A 1 -63.43 20.11 13.78
CA MET A 1 -63.46 20.22 12.30
C MET A 1 -62.12 20.80 11.84
N LYS A 2 -61.50 20.22 10.79
CA LYS A 2 -60.13 20.45 10.24
C LYS A 2 -59.00 19.85 11.12
N MET A 3 -58.30 18.74 10.82
CA MET A 3 -57.83 18.08 9.57
C MET A 3 -56.63 18.80 8.92
N ILE A 4 -55.40 18.48 9.39
CA ILE A 4 -54.09 18.64 8.70
C ILE A 4 -53.21 17.48 9.24
N LYS A 5 -53.17 16.31 8.60
CA LYS A 5 -52.23 15.83 7.56
C LYS A 5 -50.74 15.89 7.93
N LEU A 6 -50.14 14.69 8.04
CA LEU A 6 -48.80 14.21 7.63
C LEU A 6 -47.65 15.24 7.68
N ILE A 7 -46.49 14.90 8.24
CA ILE A 7 -45.48 14.10 7.55
C ILE A 7 -44.64 13.28 8.54
N PHE A 8 -44.63 11.98 8.29
CA PHE A 8 -43.62 11.03 8.71
C PHE A 8 -42.23 11.48 8.24
N VAL A 9 -41.31 11.72 9.16
CA VAL A 9 -39.88 11.60 8.85
C VAL A 9 -39.31 10.49 9.71
N PHE A 10 -39.46 9.29 9.16
CA PHE A 10 -38.61 8.15 9.44
C PHE A 10 -37.22 8.50 8.91
N ILE A 11 -36.24 8.77 9.78
CA ILE A 11 -34.83 8.60 9.43
C ILE A 11 -34.32 7.45 10.28
N PHE A 12 -34.51 6.28 9.68
CA PHE A 12 -33.80 5.05 9.90
C PHE A 12 -32.27 5.26 9.82
N LEU A 13 -31.54 4.41 10.54
CA LEU A 13 -30.19 3.92 10.21
C LEU A 13 -29.01 4.87 10.48
N LEU A 14 -28.70 5.06 11.76
CA LEU A 14 -27.29 5.12 12.22
C LEU A 14 -26.75 3.69 12.41
N SER A 15 -26.95 2.82 11.41
CA SER A 15 -26.01 1.74 11.14
C SER A 15 -24.93 2.35 10.26
N GLY A 16 -24.06 3.15 10.87
CA GLY A 16 -22.75 3.43 10.30
C GLY A 16 -22.00 2.11 10.26
N CYS A 17 -22.27 1.31 9.23
CA CYS A 17 -21.38 0.26 8.81
C CYS A 17 -20.04 0.95 8.59
N MET A 18 -19.11 0.80 9.54
CA MET A 18 -17.70 0.94 9.22
C MET A 18 -17.46 -0.10 8.14
N SER A 19 -17.46 0.34 6.89
CA SER A 19 -17.06 -0.49 5.79
C SER A 19 -15.63 -0.87 6.07
N ASN A 20 -15.40 -2.15 6.38
CA ASN A 20 -14.10 -2.78 6.20
C ASN A 20 -13.68 -2.45 4.77
N HIS A 21 -12.76 -1.50 4.62
CA HIS A 21 -12.18 -1.14 3.33
C HIS A 21 -11.38 -2.36 2.85
N THR A 22 -12.09 -3.30 2.21
CA THR A 22 -11.49 -4.33 1.38
C THR A 22 -11.07 -3.61 0.11
N SER A 23 -9.85 -3.06 0.11
CA SER A 23 -9.29 -2.41 -1.07
C SER A 23 -9.05 -3.49 -2.13
N LYS A 24 -9.99 -3.65 -3.06
CA LYS A 24 -9.70 -4.40 -4.28
C LYS A 24 -8.62 -3.64 -5.04
N SER A 25 -7.52 -4.31 -5.33
CA SER A 25 -6.44 -3.80 -6.19
C SER A 25 -7.01 -3.37 -7.54
N CYS A 26 -6.85 -2.10 -7.92
CA CYS A 26 -7.28 -1.55 -9.21
C CYS A 26 -6.13 -1.47 -10.25
N LEU A 27 -4.91 -1.87 -9.87
CA LEU A 27 -3.76 -1.84 -10.78
C LEU A 27 -3.73 -3.11 -11.64
N ASN A 28 -3.55 -2.92 -12.95
CA ASN A 28 -3.47 -3.99 -13.96
C ASN A 28 -2.07 -4.08 -14.58
N GLU A 29 -1.80 -5.12 -15.37
CA GLU A 29 -0.49 -5.32 -16.03
C GLU A 29 -0.06 -4.13 -16.91
N SER A 30 -1.02 -3.41 -17.50
CA SER A 30 -0.79 -2.19 -18.28
C SER A 30 -0.16 -1.06 -17.48
N ASP A 31 -0.16 -1.13 -16.15
CA ASP A 31 0.42 -0.14 -15.27
C ASP A 31 1.90 -0.40 -14.96
N GLY A 32 2.53 -1.39 -15.62
CA GLY A 32 3.93 -1.78 -15.38
C GLY A 32 4.09 -2.75 -14.20
N LEU A 33 3.01 -3.42 -13.79
CA LEU A 33 3.03 -4.52 -12.83
C LEU A 33 3.07 -5.87 -13.56
N TYR A 34 4.13 -6.64 -13.34
CA TYR A 34 4.29 -7.97 -13.93
C TYR A 34 4.09 -9.03 -12.87
N LEU A 35 3.07 -9.86 -13.02
CA LEU A 35 2.79 -10.92 -12.05
C LEU A 35 3.97 -11.89 -11.96
N LEU A 36 4.47 -12.12 -10.75
CA LEU A 36 5.50 -13.11 -10.46
C LEU A 36 4.85 -14.41 -10.01
N SER A 37 5.38 -15.55 -10.45
CA SER A 37 4.93 -16.85 -9.96
C SER A 37 5.20 -16.99 -8.46
N GLN A 38 4.23 -17.52 -7.70
CA GLN A 38 4.21 -17.56 -6.22
C GLN A 38 5.45 -18.19 -5.56
N ASP A 39 6.26 -18.98 -6.27
CA ASP A 39 7.41 -19.72 -5.72
C ASP A 39 8.68 -18.89 -5.43
N LYS A 40 8.67 -17.56 -5.57
CA LYS A 40 9.90 -16.75 -5.45
C LYS A 40 9.85 -15.72 -4.31
N GLY A 41 10.16 -16.20 -3.11
CA GLY A 41 10.57 -15.36 -1.97
C GLY A 41 9.38 -14.84 -1.15
N LEU A 42 9.01 -15.62 -0.13
CA LEU A 42 7.99 -15.22 0.85
C LEU A 42 8.55 -14.12 1.74
N LEU A 43 8.04 -12.90 1.55
CA LEU A 43 8.22 -11.80 2.47
C LEU A 43 7.74 -12.22 3.87
N ASN A 44 8.57 -12.05 4.89
CA ASN A 44 8.15 -12.27 6.27
C ASN A 44 7.16 -11.16 6.66
N LEU A 45 5.90 -11.51 6.89
CA LEU A 45 4.85 -10.57 7.29
C LEU A 45 4.73 -10.36 8.80
N THR A 46 5.44 -11.12 9.63
CA THR A 46 5.46 -10.91 11.10
C THR A 46 5.68 -9.43 11.50
N PRO A 47 6.63 -8.69 10.87
CA PRO A 47 6.89 -7.28 11.18
C PRO A 47 5.73 -6.32 10.93
N VAL A 48 4.75 -6.70 10.11
CA VAL A 48 3.61 -5.84 9.76
C VAL A 48 2.80 -5.47 11.00
N THR A 49 2.73 -6.38 11.97
CA THR A 49 1.98 -6.21 13.23
C THR A 49 2.48 -5.06 14.10
N GLU A 50 3.73 -4.62 13.92
CA GLU A 50 4.27 -3.45 14.63
C GLU A 50 3.65 -2.13 14.16
N TYR A 51 3.14 -2.10 12.92
CA TYR A 51 2.48 -0.94 12.33
C TYR A 51 0.96 -1.10 12.31
N PHE A 52 0.48 -2.34 12.19
CA PHE A 52 -0.93 -2.70 12.04
C PHE A 52 -1.30 -3.89 12.93
N PRO A 53 -1.51 -3.67 14.25
CA PRO A 53 -1.75 -4.75 15.21
C PRO A 53 -3.05 -5.52 14.94
N ASP A 54 -4.06 -4.85 14.37
CA ASP A 54 -5.36 -5.44 14.05
C ASP A 54 -5.41 -6.13 12.67
N GLY A 55 -4.27 -6.16 11.97
CA GLY A 55 -4.11 -6.76 10.65
C GLY A 55 -3.96 -5.75 9.52
N PHE A 56 -3.43 -6.23 8.39
CA PHE A 56 -3.06 -5.42 7.25
C PHE A 56 -3.67 -5.95 5.96
N SER A 57 -4.30 -5.02 5.24
CA SER A 57 -4.73 -5.17 3.85
C SER A 57 -4.22 -3.96 3.07
N GLY A 58 -3.51 -4.20 1.97
CA GLY A 58 -2.89 -3.17 1.16
C GLY A 58 -1.70 -3.66 0.35
N TYR A 59 -0.78 -2.74 0.05
CA TYR A 59 0.42 -3.05 -0.72
C TYR A 59 1.68 -2.95 0.14
N ILE A 60 2.63 -3.86 -0.09
CA ILE A 60 4.00 -3.72 0.39
C ILE A 60 4.93 -3.54 -0.82
N TYR A 61 5.71 -2.48 -0.85
CA TYR A 61 6.67 -2.18 -1.92
C TYR A 61 8.10 -2.29 -1.39
N VAL A 62 9.00 -2.97 -2.09
CA VAL A 62 10.43 -3.03 -1.76
C VAL A 62 11.17 -1.97 -2.57
N MET A 63 11.85 -1.05 -1.92
CA MET A 63 12.57 0.05 -2.56
C MET A 63 14.02 0.11 -2.12
N ASN A 64 14.94 0.05 -3.09
CA ASN A 64 16.31 0.47 -2.85
C ASN A 64 16.37 2.01 -2.75
N SER A 65 16.38 2.51 -1.53
CA SER A 65 16.38 3.93 -1.21
C SER A 65 17.75 4.61 -1.33
N GLU A 66 18.81 3.86 -1.65
CA GLU A 66 20.14 4.40 -1.93
C GLU A 66 20.33 4.72 -3.43
N CYS A 67 19.34 4.37 -4.26
CA CYS A 67 19.36 4.49 -5.70
C CYS A 67 18.34 5.56 -6.15
N SER A 68 18.81 6.65 -6.77
CA SER A 68 17.94 7.75 -7.23
C SER A 68 16.86 7.30 -8.21
N ASP A 69 17.23 6.44 -9.15
CA ASP A 69 16.30 5.92 -10.16
C ASP A 69 15.24 5.01 -9.54
N CYS A 70 15.60 4.31 -8.47
CA CYS A 70 14.72 3.44 -7.69
C CYS A 70 13.69 4.27 -6.91
N ILE A 71 14.11 5.41 -6.33
CA ILE A 71 13.19 6.39 -5.72
C ILE A 71 12.25 6.97 -6.77
N GLY A 72 12.76 7.34 -7.96
CA GLY A 72 11.95 7.83 -9.07
C GLY A 72 10.91 6.80 -9.53
N THR A 73 11.31 5.53 -9.61
CA THR A 73 10.43 4.39 -9.94
C THR A 73 9.33 4.23 -8.88
N PHE A 74 9.68 4.31 -7.59
CA PHE A 74 8.71 4.28 -6.50
C PHE A 74 7.71 5.45 -6.58
N ILE A 75 8.17 6.69 -6.78
CA ILE A 75 7.28 7.86 -6.94
C ILE A 75 6.30 7.64 -8.09
N SER A 76 6.77 7.08 -9.22
CA SER A 76 5.92 6.73 -10.35
C SER A 76 4.86 5.69 -9.98
N PHE A 77 5.25 4.64 -9.26
CA PHE A 77 4.32 3.64 -8.74
C PHE A 77 3.23 4.27 -7.86
N VAL A 78 3.60 5.10 -6.89
CA VAL A 78 2.62 5.75 -6.00
C VAL A 78 1.67 6.68 -6.77
N LYS A 79 2.16 7.39 -7.79
CA LYS A 79 1.31 8.21 -8.68
C LYS A 79 0.29 7.37 -9.43
N LYS A 80 0.71 6.22 -10.00
CA LYS A 80 -0.22 5.30 -10.69
C LYS A 80 -1.23 4.68 -9.72
N LEU A 81 -0.77 4.27 -8.54
CA LEU A 81 -1.63 3.75 -7.47
C LEU A 81 -2.67 4.81 -7.05
N SER A 82 -2.27 6.08 -6.94
CA SER A 82 -3.20 7.18 -6.68
C SER A 82 -4.19 7.41 -7.82
N ALA A 83 -3.74 7.32 -9.07
CA ALA A 83 -4.58 7.49 -10.25
C ALA A 83 -5.61 6.37 -10.43
N SER A 84 -5.30 5.14 -9.97
CA SER A 84 -6.23 4.01 -9.93
C SER A 84 -7.32 4.14 -8.86
N ARG A 85 -7.35 5.27 -8.13
CA ARG A 85 -8.28 5.58 -7.03
C ARG A 85 -8.14 4.63 -5.85
N TYR A 86 -6.97 4.01 -5.68
CA TYR A 86 -6.67 3.25 -4.49
C TYR A 86 -6.76 4.15 -3.24
N CYS A 87 -7.40 3.61 -2.20
CA CYS A 87 -7.50 4.22 -0.89
C CYS A 87 -7.16 3.16 0.15
N GLY A 88 -6.04 3.33 0.85
CA GLY A 88 -5.54 2.32 1.77
C GLY A 88 -4.08 2.51 2.14
N ASN A 89 -3.50 1.47 2.75
CA ASN A 89 -2.13 1.49 3.24
C ASN A 89 -1.13 1.05 2.16
N LEU A 90 0.00 1.73 2.10
CA LEU A 90 1.18 1.33 1.34
C LEU A 90 2.37 1.28 2.31
N LEU A 91 2.82 0.07 2.63
CA LEU A 91 4.05 -0.12 3.39
C LEU A 91 5.23 -0.19 2.41
N VAL A 92 6.32 0.51 2.71
CA VAL A 92 7.51 0.55 1.87
C VAL A 92 8.68 0.03 2.68
N VAL A 93 9.23 -1.10 2.26
CA VAL A 93 10.43 -1.68 2.85
C VAL A 93 11.65 -1.08 2.16
N ILE A 94 12.54 -0.45 2.94
CA ILE A 94 13.66 0.36 2.43
C ILE A 94 15.00 -0.07 3.03
N SER A 95 16.09 0.34 2.37
CA SER A 95 17.46 0.18 2.88
C SER A 95 17.65 0.89 4.23
N VAL A 96 18.57 0.39 5.06
CA VAL A 96 18.80 0.91 6.42
C VAL A 96 19.31 2.35 6.41
N ALA A 97 18.88 3.17 7.37
CA ALA A 97 19.30 4.56 7.57
C ALA A 97 18.89 5.54 6.46
N THR A 98 17.96 5.16 5.60
CA THR A 98 17.52 5.99 4.46
C THR A 98 16.17 6.66 4.68
N GLN A 99 15.48 6.39 5.81
CA GLN A 99 14.18 7.00 6.11
C GLN A 99 14.14 8.53 5.96
N PRO A 100 15.12 9.31 6.47
CA PRO A 100 15.09 10.77 6.33
C PRO A 100 15.12 11.24 4.88
N VAL A 101 15.92 10.57 4.04
CA VAL A 101 16.07 10.87 2.61
C VAL A 101 14.76 10.59 1.88
N VAL A 102 14.17 9.42 2.11
CA VAL A 102 12.89 9.06 1.49
C VAL A 102 11.76 9.97 1.95
N ASN A 103 11.71 10.30 3.24
CA ASN A 103 10.72 11.24 3.77
C ASN A 103 10.81 12.63 3.14
N HIS A 104 12.02 13.08 2.78
CA HIS A 104 12.18 14.34 2.05
C HIS A 104 11.48 14.27 0.68
N TYR A 105 11.75 13.23 -0.10
CA TYR A 105 11.07 13.02 -1.39
C TYR A 105 9.56 12.86 -1.21
N ILE A 106 9.11 12.05 -0.24
CA ILE A 106 7.67 11.85 0.01
C ILE A 106 6.96 13.15 0.37
N LYS A 107 7.60 14.07 1.10
CA LYS A 107 7.01 15.38 1.41
C LYS A 107 6.95 16.31 0.21
N GLU A 108 7.89 16.21 -0.71
CA GLU A 108 7.88 17.02 -1.94
C GLU A 108 6.78 16.60 -2.91
N TYR A 109 6.41 15.32 -2.90
CA TYR A 109 5.30 14.81 -3.69
C TYR A 109 4.03 14.77 -2.84
N ASP A 110 3.05 15.62 -3.16
CA ASP A 110 1.70 15.57 -2.56
C ASP A 110 0.97 14.30 -3.01
N PHE A 111 1.43 13.14 -2.52
CA PHE A 111 0.76 11.88 -2.70
C PHE A 111 -0.62 11.99 -2.07
N SER A 112 -1.66 11.64 -2.84
CA SER A 112 -3.03 11.96 -2.45
C SER A 112 -3.34 11.53 -1.01
N LYS A 113 -4.18 12.31 -0.33
CA LYS A 113 -4.67 12.04 1.04
C LYS A 113 -5.26 10.63 1.25
N ASN A 114 -5.45 9.86 0.17
CA ASN A 114 -6.08 8.56 0.17
C ASN A 114 -5.08 7.40 0.39
N ILE A 115 -3.78 7.63 0.17
CA ILE A 115 -2.75 6.59 0.35
C ILE A 115 -1.92 6.91 1.59
N ASN A 116 -2.02 6.04 2.59
CA ASN A 116 -1.20 6.13 3.79
C ASN A 116 0.14 5.40 3.55
N VAL A 117 1.20 6.16 3.29
CA VAL A 117 2.55 5.62 3.05
C VAL A 117 3.29 5.47 4.37
N ILE A 118 3.73 4.25 4.68
CA ILE A 118 4.54 3.93 5.86
C ILE A 118 5.89 3.41 5.40
N LEU A 119 6.98 3.90 6.00
CA LEU A 119 8.33 3.43 5.70
C LEU A 119 8.81 2.48 6.80
N SER A 120 9.33 1.31 6.40
CA SER A 120 10.02 0.38 7.29
C SER A 120 11.40 0.06 6.75
N GLU A 121 12.43 0.22 7.59
CA GLU A 121 13.78 -0.25 7.22
C GLU A 121 13.87 -1.77 7.38
N ASP A 122 14.57 -2.44 6.46
CA ASP A 122 14.90 -3.87 6.60
C ASP A 122 16.17 -4.09 7.43
N LYS A 123 16.06 -3.81 8.73
CA LYS A 123 17.16 -4.06 9.66
C LYS A 123 17.35 -5.56 9.86
N GLN A 124 18.56 -6.06 9.61
CA GLN A 124 18.95 -7.45 9.88
C GLN A 124 18.10 -8.50 9.13
N GLY A 125 17.56 -8.16 7.95
CA GLY A 125 16.76 -9.10 7.15
C GLY A 125 15.42 -9.46 7.80
N LYS A 126 14.87 -8.56 8.64
CA LYS A 126 13.60 -8.74 9.36
C LYS A 126 12.45 -9.11 8.43
N TRP A 127 12.44 -8.58 7.21
CA TRP A 127 11.42 -8.85 6.20
C TRP A 127 11.67 -10.14 5.41
N GLY A 128 12.72 -10.91 5.75
CA GLY A 128 13.12 -12.10 5.00
C GLY A 128 13.69 -11.78 3.61
N ILE A 129 14.05 -10.52 3.36
CA ILE A 129 14.59 -10.04 2.09
C ILE A 129 16.11 -10.24 2.10
N GLY A 130 16.62 -11.04 1.15
CA GLY A 130 18.07 -11.29 1.05
C GLY A 130 18.87 -10.11 0.51
N SER A 131 18.25 -9.23 -0.29
CA SER A 131 18.86 -8.02 -0.83
C SER A 131 17.79 -7.06 -1.32
N ILE A 132 17.68 -5.88 -0.68
CA ILE A 132 16.76 -4.82 -1.11
C ILE A 132 17.05 -4.37 -2.54
N GLU A 133 18.33 -4.35 -2.94
CA GLU A 133 18.75 -3.96 -4.28
C GLU A 133 18.20 -4.89 -5.36
N LYS A 134 18.32 -6.21 -5.14
CA LYS A 134 17.83 -7.23 -6.09
C LYS A 134 16.31 -7.33 -6.14
N GLU A 135 15.67 -6.95 -5.05
CA GLU A 135 14.23 -7.09 -4.85
C GLU A 135 13.50 -5.75 -5.07
N ASN A 136 14.23 -4.70 -5.48
CA ASN A 136 13.68 -3.39 -5.76
C ASN A 136 12.55 -3.46 -6.78
N GLY A 137 11.45 -2.76 -6.49
CA GLY A 137 10.26 -2.75 -7.32
C GLY A 137 9.34 -3.95 -7.11
N LYS A 138 9.66 -4.91 -6.24
CA LYS A 138 8.68 -5.93 -5.87
C LYS A 138 7.52 -5.32 -5.10
N VAL A 139 6.31 -5.72 -5.49
CA VAL A 139 5.04 -5.27 -4.91
C VAL A 139 4.23 -6.47 -4.47
N TYR A 140 3.95 -6.55 -3.18
CA TYR A 140 3.13 -7.59 -2.58
C TYR A 140 1.73 -7.04 -2.34
N VAL A 141 0.72 -7.75 -2.83
CA VAL A 141 -0.68 -7.49 -2.46
C VAL A 141 -1.00 -8.35 -1.27
N VAL A 142 -1.33 -7.72 -0.15
CA VAL A 142 -1.63 -8.39 1.10
C VAL A 142 -3.10 -8.16 1.45
N THR A 143 -3.81 -9.24 1.77
CA THR A 143 -5.17 -9.20 2.31
C THR A 143 -5.20 -10.00 3.59
N ASP A 144 -5.66 -9.39 4.68
CA ASP A 144 -5.79 -10.03 6.00
C ASP A 144 -4.50 -10.79 6.43
N ASN A 145 -3.36 -10.10 6.32
CA ASN A 145 -2.02 -10.61 6.62
C ASN A 145 -1.55 -11.81 5.75
N LYS A 146 -2.16 -12.02 4.58
CA LYS A 146 -1.74 -13.04 3.61
C LYS A 146 -1.34 -12.42 2.29
N ILE A 147 -0.25 -12.92 1.72
CA ILE A 147 0.21 -12.52 0.39
C ILE A 147 -0.70 -13.18 -0.64
N GLU A 148 -1.49 -12.38 -1.34
CA GLU A 148 -2.39 -12.85 -2.39
C GLU A 148 -1.65 -12.93 -3.73
N ASN A 149 -0.90 -11.87 -4.05
CA ASN A 149 -0.16 -11.75 -5.30
C ASN A 149 1.18 -11.05 -5.07
N VAL A 150 2.14 -11.35 -5.93
CA VAL A 150 3.43 -10.67 -5.98
C VAL A 150 3.65 -10.19 -7.40
N PHE A 151 4.03 -8.93 -7.54
CA PHE A 151 4.32 -8.30 -8.81
C PHE A 151 5.74 -7.73 -8.81
N GLN A 152 6.32 -7.59 -9.99
CA GLN A 152 7.44 -6.70 -10.23
C GLN A 152 6.91 -5.41 -10.84
N TYR A 153 7.19 -4.27 -10.24
CA TYR A 153 7.01 -2.97 -10.86
C TYR A 153 8.30 -2.57 -11.59
N ALA A 154 8.17 -2.19 -12.86
CA ALA A 154 9.26 -1.67 -13.66
C ALA A 154 8.73 -0.63 -14.67
N LEU A 155 9.51 0.42 -14.89
CA LEU A 155 9.28 1.39 -15.97
C LEU A 155 10.08 0.91 -17.19
N TYR A 156 9.38 0.64 -18.29
CA TYR A 156 10.00 0.42 -19.60
C TYR A 156 10.36 1.74 -20.26
#